data_AF-A0A0Q5ZQ31-F1
#
_entry.id   AF-A0A0Q5ZQ31-F1
#
_cell.length_a   1.000
_cell.length_b   1.000
_cell.length_c   1.000
_cell.angle_alpha   90.00
_cell.angle_beta   90.00
_cell.angle_gamma   90.00
#
_symmetry.space_group_name_H-M   'P 1'
#
loop_
_entity.id
_entity.type
_entity.pdbx_description
1 polymer ?
#
loop_
_entity_poly.entity_id
_entity_poly.type
_entity_poly.pdbx_seq_one_letter_code
_entity_poly.pdbx_strand_id
1 'polypeptide(L)'
;MISRAVGSEEKRDVHHCSFYEAIKPVKLCDVEGFDSLDDLLIAEITDAVRPAICMTERCDHTARIEPDQDQGYCEACGGNTFVSVLVLADLI
;
A
#
# COMPACT_ATOMS: atom_id res chain seq x y z
N MET A 1 37.96 2.20 38.34
CA MET A 1 36.49 2.31 38.23
C MET A 1 36.18 3.53 37.38
N ILE A 2 36.37 3.40 36.07
CA ILE A 2 36.26 4.52 35.12
C ILE A 2 35.03 4.26 34.27
N SER A 3 34.05 5.14 34.44
CA SER A 3 33.10 5.68 33.48
C SER A 3 32.82 4.92 32.19
N ARG A 4 31.53 4.84 31.82
CA ARG A 4 31.05 5.66 30.70
C ARG A 4 29.53 5.76 30.66
N ALA A 5 29.13 7.02 30.47
CA ALA A 5 27.78 7.50 30.33
C ALA A 5 27.15 7.04 29.01
N VAL A 6 25.82 6.98 29.10
CA VAL A 6 24.79 7.20 28.09
C VAL A 6 25.24 8.06 26.89
N GLY A 7 24.84 7.61 25.70
CA GLY A 7 24.43 8.49 24.61
C GLY A 7 25.47 8.78 23.53
N SER A 8 25.20 8.24 22.34
CA SER A 8 25.32 9.02 21.09
C SER A 8 24.28 8.49 20.12
N GLU A 9 23.24 9.28 19.95
CA GLU A 9 22.10 9.07 19.07
C GLU A 9 22.58 9.00 17.61
N GLU A 10 22.52 7.81 17.02
CA GLU A 10 22.66 7.67 15.57
C GLU A 10 21.29 7.88 14.94
N LYS A 11 21.05 9.12 14.50
CA LYS A 11 19.88 9.52 13.73
C LYS A 11 19.86 8.71 12.43
N ARG A 12 19.12 7.60 12.43
CA ARG A 12 18.66 6.98 11.19
C ARG A 12 17.40 7.73 10.80
N ASP A 13 17.52 8.56 9.77
CA ASP A 13 16.39 9.04 8.98
C ASP A 13 15.73 7.83 8.31
N VAL A 14 15.03 7.02 9.09
CA VAL A 14 14.15 5.99 8.56
C VAL A 14 12.90 6.76 8.18
N HIS A 15 12.79 7.04 6.88
CA HIS A 15 11.52 7.33 6.22
C HIS A 15 10.44 6.53 6.94
N HIS A 16 9.44 7.19 7.53
CA HIS A 16 8.33 6.51 8.20
C HIS A 16 7.51 5.79 7.12
N CYS A 17 8.08 4.74 6.54
CA CYS A 17 7.40 3.84 5.64
C CYS A 17 6.50 3.03 6.55
N SER A 18 5.24 3.45 6.59
CA SER A 18 4.20 2.71 7.28
C SER A 18 4.29 1.27 6.79
N PHE A 19 4.56 0.32 7.68
CA PHE A 19 4.69 -1.11 7.35
C PHE A 19 3.50 -1.63 6.52
N TYR A 20 2.35 -0.96 6.64
CA TYR A 20 1.16 -1.25 5.88
C TYR A 20 1.31 -0.91 4.39
N GLU A 21 1.99 0.16 4.00
CA GLU A 21 2.18 0.54 2.59
C GLU A 21 2.89 -0.56 1.79
N ALA A 22 3.85 -1.24 2.40
CA ALA A 22 4.57 -2.35 1.76
C ALA A 22 3.77 -3.66 1.66
N ILE A 23 2.72 -3.83 2.48
CA ILE A 23 1.96 -5.09 2.58
C ILE A 23 0.68 -5.06 1.75
N LYS A 24 0.12 -3.87 1.54
CA LYS A 24 -1.13 -3.67 0.82
C LYS A 24 -1.08 -4.23 -0.62
N PRO A 25 -0.02 -4.00 -1.42
CA PRO A 25 0.08 -4.59 -2.74
C PRO A 25 0.11 -6.12 -2.71
N VAL A 26 0.83 -6.72 -1.76
CA VAL A 26 0.91 -8.19 -1.60
C VAL A 26 -0.46 -8.78 -1.29
N LYS A 27 -1.21 -8.18 -0.36
CA LYS A 27 -2.58 -8.62 -0.06
C LYS A 27 -3.50 -8.51 -1.25
N LEU A 28 -3.32 -7.46 -2.06
CA LEU A 28 -4.12 -7.28 -3.27
C LEU A 28 -3.84 -8.41 -4.28
N CYS A 29 -2.56 -8.80 -4.44
CA CYS A 29 -2.20 -9.98 -5.24
C CYS A 29 -2.87 -11.26 -4.71
N ASP A 30 -2.83 -11.50 -3.39
CA ASP A 30 -3.45 -12.69 -2.79
C ASP A 30 -4.98 -12.74 -3.03
N VAL A 31 -5.66 -11.59 -2.96
CA VAL A 31 -7.12 -11.49 -3.18
C VAL A 31 -7.48 -11.68 -4.65
N GLU A 32 -6.70 -11.12 -5.56
CA GLU A 32 -6.92 -11.23 -7.01
C GLU A 32 -6.41 -12.57 -7.58
N GLY A 33 -5.64 -13.33 -6.80
CA GLY A 33 -5.16 -14.66 -7.16
C GLY A 33 -3.87 -14.67 -8.00
N PHE A 34 -3.00 -13.69 -7.80
CA PHE A 34 -1.72 -13.55 -8.49
C PHE A 34 -0.54 -13.82 -7.55
N ASP A 35 0.48 -14.51 -8.06
CA ASP A 35 1.70 -14.83 -7.29
C ASP A 35 2.66 -13.63 -7.19
N SER A 36 2.53 -12.65 -8.08
CA SER A 36 3.40 -11.48 -8.13
C SER A 36 2.63 -10.20 -8.46
N LEU A 37 3.15 -9.06 -7.99
CA LEU A 37 2.61 -7.75 -8.33
C LEU A 37 2.74 -7.47 -9.83
N ASP A 38 3.83 -7.91 -10.47
CA ASP A 38 4.05 -7.69 -11.91
C ASP A 38 2.99 -8.42 -12.75
N ASP A 39 2.62 -9.66 -12.42
CA ASP A 39 1.59 -10.41 -13.14
C ASP A 39 0.22 -9.75 -13.00
N LEU A 40 -0.11 -9.27 -11.79
CA LEU A 40 -1.32 -8.51 -11.53
C LEU A 40 -1.34 -7.23 -12.36
N LEU A 41 -0.25 -6.46 -12.34
CA LEU A 41 -0.13 -5.21 -13.09
C LEU A 41 -0.27 -5.44 -14.59
N ILE A 42 0.39 -6.44 -15.16
CA ILE A 42 0.32 -6.76 -16.59
C ILE A 42 -1.10 -7.20 -16.99
N ALA A 43 -1.74 -8.05 -16.20
CA ALA A 43 -3.11 -8.51 -16.46
C ALA A 43 -4.10 -7.33 -16.45
N GLU A 44 -3.88 -6.41 -15.52
CA GLU A 44 -4.82 -5.33 -15.28
C GLU A 44 -4.52 -4.09 -16.11
N ILE A 45 -3.29 -3.86 -16.63
CA ILE A 45 -2.80 -2.58 -17.20
C ILE A 45 -3.71 -1.92 -18.28
N THR A 46 -4.61 -2.67 -18.91
CA THR A 46 -5.51 -2.19 -19.98
C THR A 46 -7.00 -2.08 -19.61
N ASP A 47 -7.41 -2.51 -18.40
CA ASP A 47 -8.83 -2.46 -17.99
C ASP A 47 -9.32 -1.01 -17.72
N ALA A 48 -10.61 -0.74 -17.79
CA ALA A 48 -11.18 0.56 -17.41
C ALA A 48 -11.28 0.74 -15.88
N VAL A 49 -11.36 -0.35 -15.11
CA VAL A 49 -11.37 -0.34 -13.64
C VAL A 49 -10.41 -1.40 -13.11
N ARG A 50 -9.72 -1.11 -12.01
CA ARG A 50 -8.59 -1.91 -11.52
C ARG A 50 -8.77 -2.31 -10.06
N PRO A 51 -8.10 -3.39 -9.63
CA PRO A 51 -8.01 -3.72 -8.22
C PRO A 51 -7.45 -2.56 -7.43
N ALA A 52 -8.00 -2.37 -6.25
CA ALA A 52 -7.61 -1.33 -5.32
C ALA A 52 -7.81 -1.81 -3.91
N ILE A 53 -7.12 -1.17 -2.98
CA ILE A 53 -7.17 -1.51 -1.56
C ILE A 53 -7.20 -0.25 -0.70
N CYS A 54 -7.94 -0.31 0.39
CA CYS A 54 -7.99 0.77 1.37
C CYS A 54 -6.64 0.88 2.11
N MET A 55 -6.08 2.10 2.16
CA MET A 55 -4.81 2.39 2.81
C MET A 55 -4.94 2.73 4.29
N THR A 56 -6.17 2.81 4.84
CA THR A 56 -6.37 2.94 6.29
C THR A 56 -5.75 1.74 7.01
N GLU A 57 -5.01 2.03 8.08
CA GLU A 57 -4.41 1.00 8.92
C GLU A 57 -5.44 -0.04 9.33
N ARG A 58 -5.10 -1.32 9.16
CA ARG A 58 -5.95 -2.49 9.49
C ARG A 58 -7.25 -2.63 8.68
N CYS A 59 -7.47 -1.84 7.62
CA CYS A 59 -8.59 -2.05 6.68
C CYS A 59 -8.09 -2.64 5.36
N ASP A 60 -8.27 -3.93 5.12
CA ASP A 60 -7.84 -4.59 3.89
C ASP A 60 -8.97 -4.76 2.87
N HIS A 61 -9.97 -3.89 2.94
CA HIS A 61 -11.07 -3.93 1.99
C HIS A 61 -10.58 -3.59 0.59
N THR A 62 -10.99 -4.41 -0.39
CA THR A 62 -10.65 -4.25 -1.80
C THR A 62 -11.89 -3.85 -2.61
N ALA A 63 -11.65 -3.18 -3.73
CA ALA A 63 -12.68 -2.78 -4.68
C ALA A 63 -12.10 -2.67 -6.09
N ARG A 64 -12.97 -2.52 -7.10
CA ARG A 64 -12.58 -2.18 -8.47
C ARG A 64 -12.88 -0.70 -8.72
N ILE A 65 -11.84 0.12 -8.97
CA ILE A 65 -11.97 1.58 -9.11
C ILE A 65 -11.19 2.09 -10.33
N GLU A 66 -11.29 3.39 -10.63
CA GLU A 66 -10.57 4.00 -11.74
C GLU A 66 -9.04 3.87 -11.61
N PRO A 67 -8.28 3.81 -12.73
CA PRO A 67 -6.86 3.52 -12.70
C PRO A 67 -6.05 4.56 -11.92
N ASP A 68 -6.36 5.85 -12.06
CA ASP A 68 -5.66 6.99 -11.46
C ASP A 68 -6.18 7.36 -10.06
N GLN A 69 -7.06 6.54 -9.48
CA GLN A 69 -7.63 6.84 -8.17
C GLN A 69 -6.56 6.72 -7.05
N ASP A 70 -6.23 7.86 -6.43
CA ASP A 70 -5.31 7.98 -5.30
C ASP A 70 -6.03 8.15 -3.94
N GLN A 71 -7.36 8.36 -3.95
CA GLN A 71 -8.22 8.51 -2.78
C GLN A 71 -9.65 8.03 -3.07
N GLY A 72 -10.40 7.61 -2.04
CA GLY A 72 -11.80 7.21 -2.25
C GLY A 72 -12.47 6.60 -1.04
N TYR A 73 -13.81 6.67 -0.99
CA TYR A 73 -14.58 6.24 0.17
C TYR A 73 -14.58 4.72 0.31
N CYS A 74 -14.25 4.25 1.51
CA CYS A 74 -14.26 2.84 1.86
C CYS A 74 -15.54 2.51 2.63
N GLU A 75 -16.38 1.66 2.05
CA GLU A 75 -17.64 1.23 2.68
C GLU A 75 -17.42 0.36 3.93
N ALA A 76 -16.23 -0.24 4.10
CA ALA A 76 -15.92 -1.10 5.24
C ALA A 76 -15.48 -0.32 6.49
N CYS A 77 -14.62 0.69 6.35
CA CYS A 77 -14.08 1.45 7.49
C CYS A 77 -14.59 2.90 7.56
N GLY A 78 -15.28 3.39 6.54
CA GLY A 78 -15.72 4.78 6.42
C GLY A 78 -14.59 5.79 6.11
N GLY A 79 -13.36 5.32 5.88
CA GLY A 79 -12.22 6.14 5.48
C GLY A 79 -12.31 6.59 4.02
N ASN A 80 -11.45 7.53 3.60
CA ASN A 80 -11.38 8.04 2.22
C ASN A 80 -10.02 7.78 1.56
N THR A 81 -9.51 6.55 1.68
CA THR A 81 -8.12 6.17 1.41
C THR A 81 -7.98 5.00 0.44
N PHE A 82 -8.98 4.75 -0.41
CA PHE A 82 -8.85 3.77 -1.50
C PHE A 82 -7.80 4.22 -2.52
N VAL A 83 -6.89 3.32 -2.89
CA VAL A 83 -5.85 3.57 -3.89
C VAL A 83 -5.80 2.41 -4.86
N SER A 84 -5.70 2.73 -6.16
CA SER A 84 -5.57 1.72 -7.22
C SER A 84 -4.22 1.00 -7.18
N VAL A 85 -4.16 -0.21 -7.73
CA VAL A 85 -2.91 -0.97 -7.85
C VAL A 85 -1.84 -0.24 -8.68
N LEU A 86 -2.22 0.57 -9.67
CA LEU A 86 -1.26 1.28 -10.51
C LEU A 86 -0.62 2.45 -9.78
N VAL A 87 -1.41 3.19 -9.00
CA VAL A 87 -0.92 4.28 -8.14
C VAL A 87 -0.04 3.69 -7.03
N LEU A 88 -0.44 2.56 -6.42
CA LEU A 88 0.39 1.86 -5.43
C LEU A 88 1.72 1.35 -5.98
N ALA A 89 1.78 1.09 -7.30
CA ALA A 89 2.99 0.66 -7.99
C ALA A 89 3.80 1.84 -8.60
N ASP A 90 3.40 3.09 -8.32
CA ASP A 90 4.02 4.31 -8.87
C ASP A 90 4.12 4.31 -10.40
N LEU A 91 3.15 3.71 -11.10
CA LEU A 91 3.13 3.65 -12.58
C LEU A 91 2.43 4.84 -13.23
N ILE A 92 1.56 5.55 -12.50
CA ILE A 92 0.81 6.74 -12.92
C ILE A 92 0.61 7.73 -11.78
#